data_AF-A0A6I4Z153-F1
#
_entry.id   AF-A0A6I4Z153-F1
#
_cell.length_a   1.000
_cell.length_b   1.000
_cell.length_c   1.000
_cell.angle_alpha   90.00
_cell.angle_beta   90.00
_cell.angle_gamma   90.00
#
_symmetry.space_group_name_H-M   'P 1'
#
loop_
_entity.id
_entity.type
_entity.pdbx_description
1 polymer ?
#
loop_
_entity_poly.entity_id
_entity_poly.type
_entity_poly.pdbx_seq_one_letter_code
_entity_poly.pdbx_strand_id
1 'polypeptide(L)'
;MLRRGKRLIFSSLTLSALVLCVPQAHARHSQVFHHRHTLHHTRSYRHVLQCVGFVHQATDFHIRGNARDWWQRAAGLYARGNTPASGAVLSFLPRRHMRLGHVAVVRSQVDSRTILIDQSHWGHNGIDRNVRVVDVSPNNDWTAVRVALRGHQDSFGSIYKTHGFIYNRPEGKAPAQGNMQDVLASNNDGLQTASLPDNAPTQEVFVDDAPNRSIR
;
A
#
# COMPACT_ATOMS: atom_id res chain seq x y z
N MET A 1 -48.35 -44.28 -97.54
CA MET A 1 -47.69 -43.62 -98.71
C MET A 1 -47.07 -42.30 -98.25
N LEU A 2 -45.96 -41.89 -98.91
CA LEU A 2 -44.98 -40.83 -98.57
C LEU A 2 -44.11 -41.14 -97.34
N ARG A 3 -42.86 -41.66 -97.44
CA ARG A 3 -41.63 -41.26 -98.18
C ARG A 3 -41.13 -39.84 -97.88
N ARG A 4 -40.01 -39.75 -97.16
CA ARG A 4 -38.75 -39.00 -97.46
C ARG A 4 -38.03 -38.81 -96.13
N GLY A 5 -36.75 -39.09 -95.95
CA GLY A 5 -35.61 -38.96 -96.86
C GLY A 5 -34.54 -38.26 -96.03
N LYS A 6 -33.59 -39.02 -95.46
CA LYS A 6 -32.18 -39.10 -95.90
C LYS A 6 -31.40 -37.78 -95.77
N ARG A 7 -30.42 -37.86 -94.85
CA ARG A 7 -28.98 -37.55 -94.99
C ARG A 7 -28.59 -36.10 -95.37
N LEU A 8 -27.64 -35.53 -94.63
CA LEU A 8 -26.22 -35.30 -95.04
C LEU A 8 -25.61 -34.25 -94.07
N ILE A 9 -24.62 -34.61 -93.25
CA ILE A 9 -23.15 -34.33 -93.31
C ILE A 9 -22.75 -32.84 -93.26
N PHE A 10 -21.66 -32.60 -92.51
CA PHE A 10 -20.69 -31.49 -92.49
C PHE A 10 -20.90 -30.49 -91.34
N SER A 11 -20.05 -30.55 -90.33
CA SER A 11 -18.71 -29.91 -90.27
C SER A 11 -18.83 -28.51 -89.69
N SER A 12 -18.29 -28.33 -88.48
CA SER A 12 -17.77 -27.05 -88.02
C SER A 12 -17.10 -27.28 -86.66
N LEU A 13 -15.77 -27.24 -86.66
CA LEU A 13 -14.99 -26.99 -85.44
C LEU A 13 -15.36 -25.59 -84.95
N THR A 14 -16.08 -25.51 -83.84
CA THR A 14 -16.20 -24.25 -83.08
C THR A 14 -15.26 -24.30 -81.88
N LEU A 15 -14.19 -23.52 -82.00
CA LEU A 15 -13.26 -23.12 -80.95
C LEU A 15 -14.09 -22.49 -79.81
N SER A 16 -14.33 -23.22 -78.72
CA SER A 16 -15.03 -22.70 -77.55
C SER A 16 -14.00 -22.18 -76.55
N ALA A 17 -13.98 -20.86 -76.38
CA ALA A 17 -13.16 -20.16 -75.41
C ALA A 17 -13.56 -20.58 -73.99
N LEU A 18 -12.62 -21.18 -73.25
CA LEU A 18 -12.72 -21.44 -71.82
C LEU A 18 -12.78 -20.09 -71.08
N VAL A 19 -14.00 -19.61 -70.83
CA VAL A 19 -14.26 -18.58 -69.83
C VAL A 19 -14.06 -19.24 -68.47
N LEU A 20 -12.91 -18.97 -67.83
CA LEU A 20 -12.68 -19.31 -66.44
C LEU A 20 -13.64 -18.48 -65.58
N CYS A 21 -14.78 -19.08 -65.26
CA CYS A 21 -15.67 -18.62 -64.21
C CYS A 21 -14.92 -18.79 -62.87
N VAL A 22 -14.35 -17.69 -62.36
CA VAL A 22 -13.81 -17.67 -61.00
C VAL A 22 -15.01 -17.71 -60.05
N PRO A 23 -15.17 -18.74 -59.20
CA PRO A 23 -16.19 -18.70 -58.17
C PRO A 23 -15.81 -17.60 -57.17
N GLN A 24 -16.59 -16.52 -57.12
CA GLN A 24 -16.60 -15.62 -55.96
C GLN A 24 -17.18 -16.41 -54.77
N ALA A 25 -16.32 -17.13 -54.06
CA ALA A 25 -16.62 -17.61 -52.73
C ALA A 25 -16.77 -16.39 -51.82
N HIS A 26 -18.01 -15.94 -51.64
CA HIS A 26 -18.34 -15.05 -50.52
C HIS A 26 -18.18 -15.88 -49.25
N ALA A 27 -16.97 -15.83 -48.66
CA ALA A 27 -16.75 -16.26 -47.30
C ALA A 27 -17.62 -15.36 -46.40
N ARG A 28 -18.81 -15.85 -46.04
CA ARG A 28 -19.57 -15.29 -44.93
C ARG A 28 -18.76 -15.58 -43.68
N HIS A 29 -17.91 -14.63 -43.31
CA HIS A 29 -17.19 -14.64 -42.06
C HIS A 29 -18.25 -14.53 -40.96
N SER A 30 -18.72 -15.68 -40.49
CA SER A 30 -19.54 -15.77 -39.30
C SER A 30 -18.61 -15.33 -38.17
N GLN A 31 -18.66 -14.05 -37.82
CA GLN A 31 -17.97 -13.49 -36.67
C GLN A 31 -18.60 -14.17 -35.45
N VAL A 32 -18.06 -15.33 -35.07
CA VAL A 32 -18.31 -15.90 -33.75
C VAL A 32 -17.69 -14.90 -32.80
N PHE A 33 -18.53 -13.99 -32.29
CA PHE A 33 -18.18 -13.15 -31.16
C PHE A 33 -17.97 -14.10 -29.98
N HIS A 34 -16.74 -14.59 -29.84
CA HIS A 34 -16.25 -15.00 -28.54
C HIS A 34 -16.31 -13.74 -27.68
N HIS A 35 -17.40 -13.61 -26.92
CA HIS A 35 -17.42 -12.76 -25.74
C HIS A 35 -16.30 -13.31 -24.86
N ARG A 36 -15.09 -12.80 -25.06
CA ARG A 36 -14.04 -12.88 -24.07
C ARG A 36 -14.65 -12.16 -22.89
N HIS A 37 -15.22 -12.92 -21.97
CA HIS A 37 -15.29 -12.49 -20.60
C HIS A 37 -13.84 -12.24 -20.23
N THR A 38 -13.39 -10.99 -20.40
CA THR A 38 -12.33 -10.45 -19.60
C THR A 38 -12.82 -10.65 -18.19
N LEU A 39 -12.39 -11.77 -17.59
CA LEU A 39 -12.24 -11.86 -16.16
C LEU A 39 -11.32 -10.69 -15.83
N HIS A 40 -11.93 -9.55 -15.55
CA HIS A 40 -11.30 -8.54 -14.72
C HIS A 40 -11.07 -9.31 -13.43
N HIS A 41 -9.89 -9.91 -13.31
CA HIS A 41 -9.32 -10.18 -12.01
C HIS A 41 -9.31 -8.81 -11.35
N THR A 42 -10.36 -8.52 -10.59
CA THR A 42 -10.29 -7.60 -9.47
C THR A 42 -9.24 -8.23 -8.57
N ARG A 43 -7.99 -7.96 -8.89
CA ARG A 43 -6.87 -8.27 -8.04
C ARG A 43 -7.17 -7.40 -6.83
N SER A 44 -7.82 -7.99 -5.82
CA SER A 44 -8.07 -7.38 -4.53
C SER A 44 -6.69 -7.05 -3.98
N TYR A 45 -6.20 -5.89 -4.36
CA TYR A 45 -4.91 -5.40 -3.94
C TYR A 45 -5.15 -4.99 -2.50
N ARG A 46 -4.83 -5.89 -1.57
CA ARG A 46 -4.89 -5.56 -0.15
C ARG A 46 -3.93 -4.40 0.04
N HIS A 47 -4.49 -3.21 0.19
CA HIS A 47 -3.74 -2.00 0.44
C HIS A 47 -2.90 -2.22 1.69
N VAL A 48 -1.56 -2.18 1.53
CA VAL A 48 -0.68 -2.37 2.68
C VAL A 48 -0.74 -1.11 3.53
N LEU A 49 -1.21 -1.23 4.77
CA LEU A 49 -1.25 -0.13 5.71
C LEU A 49 0.18 0.37 6.01
N GLN A 50 0.52 1.54 5.48
CA GLN A 50 1.81 2.19 5.67
C GLN A 50 1.91 2.80 7.08
N CYS A 51 3.14 3.04 7.56
CA CYS A 51 3.38 3.53 8.92
C CYS A 51 2.69 4.86 9.23
N VAL A 52 2.74 5.82 8.31
CA VAL A 52 2.03 7.11 8.40
C VAL A 52 0.51 6.89 8.51
N GLY A 53 -0.06 6.07 7.62
CA GLY A 53 -1.49 5.75 7.65
C GLY A 53 -1.90 5.04 8.94
N PHE A 54 -1.05 4.17 9.48
CA PHE A 54 -1.28 3.54 10.78
C PHE A 54 -1.31 4.57 11.92
N VAL A 55 -0.36 5.51 11.96
CA VAL A 55 -0.34 6.55 13.00
C VAL A 55 -1.62 7.40 12.94
N HIS A 56 -2.06 7.83 11.75
CA HIS A 56 -3.31 8.57 11.60
C HIS A 56 -4.55 7.78 12.04
N GLN A 57 -4.56 6.45 11.86
CA GLN A 57 -5.67 5.62 12.32
C GLN A 57 -5.65 5.37 13.83
N ALA A 58 -4.47 5.39 14.45
CA ALA A 58 -4.27 5.02 15.85
C ALA A 58 -4.20 6.21 16.80
N THR A 59 -4.08 7.44 16.29
CA THR A 59 -3.79 8.65 17.07
C THR A 59 -4.37 9.91 16.42
N ASP A 60 -4.50 10.99 17.18
CA ASP A 60 -4.98 12.30 16.67
C ASP A 60 -3.88 13.17 16.06
N PHE A 61 -2.84 12.56 15.48
CA PHE A 61 -1.82 13.31 14.72
C PHE A 61 -2.36 13.70 13.35
N HIS A 62 -2.22 14.98 13.01
CA HIS A 62 -2.66 15.56 11.75
C HIS A 62 -1.46 16.14 10.95
N ILE A 63 -0.35 15.38 10.90
CA ILE A 63 0.86 15.75 10.16
C ILE A 63 0.87 15.03 8.81
N ARG A 64 0.98 15.79 7.73
CA ARG A 64 0.92 15.24 6.35
C ARG A 64 2.29 14.92 5.77
N GLY A 65 2.32 14.08 4.74
CA GLY A 65 3.52 13.75 3.96
C GLY A 65 4.24 12.49 4.46
N ASN A 66 5.45 12.26 3.93
CA ASN A 66 6.22 11.04 4.25
C ASN A 66 6.81 11.11 5.67
N ALA A 67 7.07 9.95 6.28
CA ALA A 67 7.63 9.84 7.62
C ALA A 67 8.93 10.63 7.84
N ARG A 68 9.81 10.74 6.84
CA ARG A 68 11.04 11.55 6.88
C ARG A 68 10.80 13.05 7.05
N ASP A 69 9.63 13.53 6.63
CA ASP A 69 9.27 14.95 6.63
C ASP A 69 8.57 15.32 7.96
N TRP A 70 8.08 14.34 8.71
CA TRP A 70 7.26 14.54 9.91
C TRP A 70 7.96 15.33 11.00
N TRP A 71 9.25 15.09 11.25
CA TRP A 71 9.98 15.81 12.29
C TRP A 71 10.01 17.33 12.05
N GLN A 72 10.19 17.73 10.79
CA GLN A 72 10.21 19.14 10.43
C GLN A 72 8.79 19.72 10.39
N ARG A 73 7.83 18.97 9.86
CA ARG A 73 6.42 19.41 9.78
C ARG A 73 5.72 19.50 11.13
N ALA A 74 6.21 18.76 12.13
CA ALA A 74 5.74 18.87 13.51
C ALA A 74 6.16 20.19 14.17
N ALA A 75 7.24 20.83 13.71
CA ALA A 75 7.70 22.10 14.28
C ALA A 75 6.62 23.17 14.20
N GLY A 76 6.41 23.92 15.27
CA GLY A 76 5.35 24.93 15.40
C GLY A 76 3.96 24.38 15.72
N LEU A 77 3.72 23.07 15.53
CA LEU A 77 2.39 22.46 15.68
C LEU A 77 2.34 21.46 16.84
N TYR A 78 3.38 20.63 16.97
CA TYR A 78 3.48 19.57 17.96
C TYR A 78 4.79 19.72 18.71
N ALA A 79 4.76 19.53 20.03
CA ALA A 79 5.96 19.48 20.83
C ALA A 79 6.85 18.32 20.38
N ARG A 80 8.17 18.51 20.43
CA ARG A 80 9.18 17.51 20.08
C ARG A 80 10.22 17.39 21.19
N GLY A 81 10.89 16.25 21.28
CA GLY A 81 12.01 16.06 22.22
C GLY A 81 12.56 14.65 22.22
N ASN A 82 13.30 14.31 23.26
CA ASN A 82 14.09 13.07 23.32
C ASN A 82 13.64 12.12 24.45
N THR A 83 12.57 12.46 25.16
CA THR A 83 12.03 11.63 26.24
C THR A 83 10.85 10.82 25.70
N PRO A 84 10.86 9.48 25.83
CA PRO A 84 9.71 8.69 25.42
C PRO A 84 8.47 9.05 26.26
N ALA A 85 7.32 9.04 25.62
CA ALA A 85 6.02 9.16 26.26
C ALA A 85 5.03 8.30 25.46
N SER A 86 4.09 7.63 26.11
CA SER A 86 3.03 6.91 25.39
C SER A 86 2.18 7.88 24.57
N GLY A 87 1.66 7.39 23.47
CA GLY A 87 0.95 8.17 22.47
C GLY A 87 1.87 9.11 21.68
N ALA A 88 3.14 9.27 22.07
CA ALA A 88 4.11 9.96 21.23
C ALA A 88 4.47 9.12 20.02
N VAL A 89 4.98 9.77 18.98
CA VAL A 89 5.46 9.12 17.77
C VAL A 89 6.98 9.16 17.74
N LEU A 90 7.62 8.00 17.74
CA LEU A 90 9.05 7.86 17.49
C LEU A 90 9.32 8.10 16.00
N SER A 91 10.16 9.09 15.68
CA SER A 91 10.49 9.47 14.31
C SER A 91 11.90 8.99 13.92
N PHE A 92 11.97 8.14 12.90
CA PHE A 92 13.21 7.56 12.40
C PHE A 92 13.81 8.38 11.25
N LEU A 93 15.13 8.53 11.24
CA LEU A 93 15.84 9.15 10.13
C LEU A 93 15.80 8.24 8.90
N PRO A 94 15.70 8.82 7.68
CA PRO A 94 15.80 8.05 6.45
C PRO A 94 17.20 7.45 6.26
N ARG A 95 17.25 6.24 5.67
CA ARG A 95 18.50 5.56 5.28
C ARG A 95 18.32 4.80 3.97
N ARG A 96 19.38 4.20 3.42
CA ARG A 96 19.38 3.53 2.10
C ARG A 96 18.18 2.58 1.88
N HIS A 97 17.84 1.76 2.87
CA HIS A 97 16.73 0.80 2.81
C HIS A 97 15.43 1.29 3.49
N MET A 98 15.35 2.58 3.84
CA MET A 98 14.20 3.22 4.48
C MET A 98 14.17 4.71 4.08
N ARG A 99 14.11 4.97 2.77
CA ARG A 99 14.34 6.32 2.19
C ARG A 99 13.24 7.33 2.54
N LEU A 100 12.04 6.84 2.82
CA LEU A 100 10.89 7.65 3.21
C LEU A 100 10.83 7.92 4.72
N GLY A 101 11.84 7.48 5.48
CA GLY A 101 11.80 7.49 6.94
C GLY A 101 10.86 6.42 7.48
N HIS A 102 10.62 6.46 8.79
CA HIS A 102 9.61 5.62 9.44
C HIS A 102 9.08 6.32 10.70
N VAL A 103 7.87 5.97 11.09
CA VAL A 103 7.23 6.46 12.33
C VAL A 103 6.55 5.30 13.04
N ALA A 104 6.57 5.34 14.37
CA ALA A 104 5.93 4.33 15.21
C ALA A 104 5.29 4.97 16.45
N VAL A 105 4.17 4.43 16.89
CA VAL A 105 3.45 4.93 18.08
C VAL A 105 4.05 4.29 19.33
N VAL A 106 4.45 5.09 20.31
CA VAL A 106 4.91 4.60 21.61
C VAL A 106 3.70 4.15 22.43
N ARG A 107 3.75 2.90 22.92
CA ARG A 107 2.73 2.31 23.79
C ARG A 107 3.04 2.52 25.25
N SER A 108 4.28 2.27 25.64
CA SER A 108 4.71 2.44 27.04
C SER A 108 6.23 2.50 27.11
N GLN A 109 6.72 3.12 28.18
CA GLN A 109 8.10 3.00 28.59
C GLN A 109 8.22 1.88 29.61
N VAL A 110 9.13 0.94 29.37
CA VAL A 110 9.40 -0.21 30.25
C VAL A 110 10.45 0.18 31.28
N ASP A 111 11.52 0.85 30.82
CA ASP A 111 12.61 1.32 31.67
C ASP A 111 13.30 2.54 31.01
N SER A 112 14.43 2.98 31.56
CA SER A 112 15.16 4.17 31.09
C SER A 112 15.66 4.08 29.64
N ARG A 113 15.79 2.87 29.08
CA ARG A 113 16.31 2.59 27.74
C ARG A 113 15.39 1.72 26.89
N THR A 114 14.24 1.29 27.40
CA THR A 114 13.35 0.38 26.69
C THR A 114 11.93 0.93 26.61
N ILE A 115 11.37 0.92 25.40
CA ILE A 115 9.96 1.23 25.13
C ILE A 115 9.30 0.09 24.36
N LEU A 116 7.98 0.06 24.41
CA LEU A 116 7.14 -0.72 23.51
C LEU A 116 6.51 0.21 22.48
N ILE A 117 6.52 -0.19 21.21
CA ILE A 117 5.90 0.55 20.12
C ILE A 117 4.90 -0.32 19.36
N ASP A 118 3.96 0.35 18.69
CA ASP A 118 3.16 -0.21 17.62
C ASP A 118 3.55 0.44 16.29
N GLN A 119 3.60 -0.36 15.22
CA GLN A 119 3.99 0.10 13.90
C GLN A 119 3.39 -0.75 12.80
N SER A 120 3.43 -0.27 11.57
CA SER A 120 3.08 -1.06 10.39
C SER A 120 4.13 -0.95 9.30
N HIS A 121 4.16 -1.95 8.41
CA HIS A 121 5.05 -1.99 7.26
C HIS A 121 6.56 -1.90 7.58
N TRP A 122 6.99 -2.49 8.71
CA TRP A 122 8.40 -2.57 9.09
C TRP A 122 9.08 -3.77 8.42
N GLY A 123 9.35 -3.67 7.11
CA GLY A 123 10.01 -4.73 6.34
C GLY A 123 9.12 -5.91 5.93
N HIS A 124 7.87 -5.97 6.41
CA HIS A 124 6.83 -6.91 5.99
C HIS A 124 5.45 -6.25 6.01
N ASN A 125 4.43 -6.93 5.48
CA ASN A 125 3.06 -6.43 5.50
C ASN A 125 2.37 -6.72 6.84
N GLY A 126 1.70 -5.73 7.41
CA GLY A 126 0.90 -5.89 8.63
C GLY A 126 1.24 -4.88 9.72
N ILE A 127 0.54 -5.01 10.85
CA ILE A 127 0.75 -4.23 12.06
C ILE A 127 1.50 -5.12 13.06
N ASP A 128 2.61 -4.61 13.60
CA ASP A 128 3.29 -5.21 14.73
C ASP A 128 2.94 -4.41 16.00
N ARG A 129 2.54 -5.14 17.04
CA ARG A 129 2.11 -4.57 18.33
C ARG A 129 3.11 -4.92 19.43
N ASN A 130 3.28 -4.02 20.39
CA ASN A 130 4.15 -4.21 21.55
C ASN A 130 5.58 -4.64 21.14
N VAL A 131 6.12 -4.04 20.09
CA VAL A 131 7.49 -4.29 19.63
C VAL A 131 8.46 -3.60 20.56
N ARG A 132 9.40 -4.35 21.13
CA ARG A 132 10.44 -3.76 21.98
C ARG A 132 11.43 -2.93 21.15
N VAL A 133 11.73 -1.74 21.64
CA VAL A 133 12.77 -0.86 21.11
C VAL A 133 13.69 -0.46 22.25
N VAL A 134 14.99 -0.58 22.01
CA VAL A 134 16.03 -0.24 22.98
C VAL A 134 16.86 0.93 22.50
N ASP A 135 17.11 1.88 23.40
CA ASP A 135 18.05 2.98 23.18
C ASP A 135 19.49 2.51 23.34
N VAL A 136 20.24 2.61 22.25
CA VAL A 136 21.67 2.28 22.17
C VAL A 136 22.52 3.54 21.96
N SER A 137 21.93 4.73 22.12
CA SER A 137 22.67 5.99 22.10
C SER A 137 23.65 6.07 23.28
N PRO A 138 24.84 6.66 23.07
CA PRO A 138 25.82 6.84 24.15
C PRO A 138 25.27 7.66 25.33
N ASN A 139 24.41 8.65 25.04
CA ASN A 139 23.97 9.64 26.02
C ASN A 139 22.61 9.34 26.65
N ASN A 140 21.97 8.21 26.32
CA ASN A 140 20.58 7.92 26.70
C ASN A 140 19.57 8.96 26.19
N ASP A 141 19.82 9.48 24.98
CA ASP A 141 19.07 10.57 24.37
C ASP A 141 18.19 10.09 23.20
N TRP A 142 18.03 8.77 23.04
CA TRP A 142 17.20 8.16 22.01
C TRP A 142 17.56 8.59 20.59
N THR A 143 18.81 8.98 20.33
CA THR A 143 19.29 9.32 18.96
C THR A 143 19.65 8.10 18.13
N ALA A 144 19.80 6.94 18.77
CA ALA A 144 20.10 5.67 18.12
C ALA A 144 19.40 4.51 18.84
N VAL A 145 18.58 3.76 18.11
CA VAL A 145 17.78 2.66 18.67
C VAL A 145 18.02 1.35 17.93
N ARG A 146 17.68 0.23 18.58
CA ARG A 146 17.44 -1.05 17.89
C ARG A 146 16.01 -1.50 18.11
N VAL A 147 15.42 -2.07 17.07
CA VAL A 147 14.05 -2.59 17.06
C VAL A 147 14.10 -4.11 17.10
N ALA A 148 13.30 -4.73 17.97
CA ALA A 148 13.19 -6.17 18.06
C ALA A 148 12.71 -6.77 16.74
N LEU A 149 13.24 -7.95 16.42
CA LEU A 149 12.80 -8.71 15.26
C LEU A 149 11.41 -9.31 15.55
N ARG A 150 10.55 -9.34 14.54
CA ARG A 150 9.20 -9.90 14.68
C ARG A 150 9.25 -11.32 15.24
N GLY A 151 8.48 -11.58 16.28
CA GLY A 151 8.43 -12.88 16.97
C GLY A 151 9.55 -13.11 17.99
N HIS A 152 10.51 -12.20 18.14
CA HIS A 152 11.67 -12.36 19.02
C HIS A 152 11.94 -11.06 19.81
N GLN A 153 11.36 -10.95 21.01
CA GLN A 153 11.43 -9.74 21.85
C GLN A 153 12.84 -9.39 22.37
N ASP A 154 13.77 -10.35 22.36
CA ASP A 154 15.14 -10.19 22.85
C ASP A 154 16.20 -10.20 21.72
N SER A 155 15.76 -10.36 20.46
CA SER A 155 16.66 -10.29 19.30
C SER A 155 16.43 -9.01 18.53
N PHE A 156 17.49 -8.24 18.32
CA PHE A 156 17.41 -6.89 17.76
C PHE A 156 18.08 -6.78 16.40
N GLY A 157 17.49 -5.96 15.53
CA GLY A 157 18.04 -5.67 14.20
C GLY A 157 19.21 -4.67 14.20
N SER A 158 19.37 -3.98 13.07
CA SER A 158 20.35 -2.91 12.90
C SER A 158 20.14 -1.75 13.89
N ILE A 159 21.17 -0.91 14.03
CA ILE A 159 21.03 0.41 14.67
C ILE A 159 20.32 1.36 13.70
N TYR A 160 19.27 2.02 14.17
CA TYR A 160 18.54 3.05 13.44
C TYR A 160 18.71 4.39 14.13
N LYS A 161 19.05 5.43 13.37
CA LYS A 161 19.06 6.79 13.89
C LYS A 161 17.64 7.33 13.96
N THR A 162 17.37 8.12 14.99
CA THR A 162 16.06 8.70 15.30
C THR A 162 16.21 10.18 15.57
N HIS A 163 15.17 10.94 15.24
CA HIS A 163 15.11 12.35 15.61
C HIS A 163 14.74 12.51 17.09
N GLY A 164 13.91 11.58 17.59
CA GLY A 164 13.31 11.63 18.91
C GLY A 164 11.82 11.36 18.81
N PHE A 165 11.05 12.01 19.67
CA PHE A 165 9.61 11.83 19.85
C PHE A 165 8.85 13.09 19.47
N ILE A 166 7.76 12.92 18.73
CA ILE A 166 6.75 13.93 18.48
C ILE A 166 5.60 13.67 19.45
N TYR A 167 5.23 14.65 20.26
CA TYR A 167 4.19 14.51 21.27
C TYR A 167 2.85 15.02 20.75
N ASN A 168 1.76 14.33 21.08
CA ASN A 168 0.40 14.76 20.72
C ASN A 168 -0.06 15.90 21.64
N ARG A 169 0.64 17.03 21.58
CA ARG A 169 0.35 18.26 22.32
C ARG A 169 1.00 19.45 21.62
N PRO A 170 0.44 20.66 21.74
CA PRO A 170 1.01 21.85 21.14
C PRO A 170 2.45 22.11 21.60
N GLU A 171 3.27 22.66 20.71
CA GLU A 171 4.63 23.09 21.05
C GLU A 171 4.61 24.15 22.17
N GLY A 172 5.63 24.15 23.04
CA GLY A 172 5.74 25.09 24.17
C GLY A 172 4.86 24.77 25.40
N LYS A 173 3.97 23.78 25.33
CA LYS A 173 3.26 23.29 26.52
C LYS A 173 4.13 22.30 27.31
N ALA A 174 4.03 22.29 28.64
CA ALA A 174 4.66 21.28 29.49
C ALA A 174 4.03 19.89 29.26
N PRO A 175 4.72 18.78 29.56
CA PRO A 175 4.13 17.44 29.44
C PRO A 175 2.88 17.39 30.30
N ALA A 176 1.75 16.94 29.74
CA ALA A 176 0.59 16.66 30.56
C ALA A 176 1.00 15.59 31.58
N GLN A 177 1.02 15.96 32.86
CA GLN A 177 1.23 15.05 33.99
C GLN A 177 -0.06 14.27 34.24
N GLY A 178 -0.56 13.60 33.20
CA GLY A 178 -1.82 12.86 33.22
C GLY A 178 -1.58 11.39 32.96
N ASN A 179 -2.29 10.54 33.69
CA ASN A 179 -2.14 9.08 33.66
C ASN A 179 -2.35 8.58 32.24
N MET A 180 -1.24 8.15 31.66
CA MET A 180 -0.99 7.88 30.25
C MET A 180 -1.86 6.74 29.63
N GLN A 181 -2.75 6.16 30.43
CA GLN A 181 -3.69 5.11 30.03
C GLN A 181 -4.94 5.69 29.36
N ASP A 182 -5.39 6.91 29.68
CA ASP A 182 -6.68 7.43 29.17
C ASP A 182 -6.68 7.70 27.66
N VAL A 183 -5.55 8.15 27.08
CA VAL A 183 -5.43 8.41 25.63
C VAL A 183 -5.48 7.12 24.80
N LEU A 184 -5.08 5.99 25.40
CA LEU A 184 -5.06 4.69 24.73
C LEU A 184 -6.30 3.83 25.09
N ALA A 185 -6.82 3.96 26.32
CA ALA A 185 -7.98 3.22 26.80
C ALA A 185 -9.28 3.66 26.13
N SER A 186 -9.41 4.94 25.77
CA SER A 186 -10.58 5.42 25.01
C SER A 186 -10.69 4.80 23.61
N ASN A 187 -9.64 4.14 23.11
CA ASN A 187 -9.55 3.55 21.77
C ASN A 187 -9.54 2.01 21.76
N ASN A 188 -9.74 1.35 22.90
CA ASN A 188 -9.64 -0.12 23.00
C ASN A 188 -10.94 -0.89 22.67
N ASP A 189 -12.07 -0.22 22.42
CA ASP A 189 -13.38 -0.88 22.24
C ASP A 189 -13.70 -1.34 20.80
N GLY A 190 -12.75 -1.30 19.88
CA GLY A 190 -12.91 -2.06 18.64
C GLY A 190 -12.01 -1.66 17.50
N LEU A 191 -11.06 -2.54 17.15
CA LEU A 191 -10.86 -2.92 15.74
C LEU A 191 -9.98 -4.17 15.66
N GLN A 192 -10.61 -5.33 15.78
CA GLN A 192 -10.04 -6.57 15.27
C GLN A 192 -10.18 -6.58 13.74
N THR A 193 -9.15 -7.11 13.08
CA THR A 193 -9.07 -7.50 11.67
C THR A 193 -8.62 -6.41 10.68
N ALA A 194 -7.37 -6.56 10.24
CA ALA A 194 -6.76 -5.89 9.11
C ALA A 194 -7.41 -6.33 7.78
N SER A 195 -8.63 -5.86 7.55
CA SER A 195 -9.28 -5.78 6.24
C SER A 195 -10.12 -4.51 6.27
N LEU A 196 -9.82 -3.56 5.37
CA LEU A 196 -10.71 -2.44 5.13
C LEU A 196 -12.10 -3.01 4.77
N PRO A 197 -13.21 -2.43 5.27
CA PRO A 197 -14.53 -2.81 4.78
C PRO A 197 -14.60 -2.49 3.28
N ASP A 198 -15.13 -3.42 2.49
CA ASP A 198 -15.21 -3.36 1.01
C ASP A 198 -16.05 -2.18 0.47
N ASN A 199 -16.62 -1.35 1.35
CA ASN A 199 -17.51 -0.23 1.04
C ASN A 199 -17.18 1.07 1.79
N ALA A 200 -15.91 1.30 2.14
CA ALA A 200 -15.51 2.64 2.58
C ALA A 200 -15.64 3.62 1.39
N PRO A 201 -16.34 4.76 1.54
CA PRO A 201 -16.40 5.77 0.49
C PRO A 201 -14.98 6.22 0.15
N THR A 202 -14.69 6.27 -1.16
CA THR A 202 -13.41 6.66 -1.74
C THR A 202 -12.82 7.87 -1.04
N GLN A 203 -11.58 7.71 -0.58
CA GLN A 203 -10.74 8.70 0.06
C GLN A 203 -10.79 10.06 -0.66
N GLU A 204 -11.53 11.02 -0.10
CA GLU A 204 -11.29 12.46 -0.29
C GLU A 204 -10.54 13.05 0.92
N VAL A 205 -9.71 12.24 1.58
CA VAL A 205 -8.95 12.67 2.76
C VAL A 205 -7.48 12.41 2.47
N PHE A 206 -6.83 13.46 1.96
CA PHE A 206 -5.38 13.63 1.79
C PHE A 206 -4.72 12.91 0.59
N VAL A 207 -4.86 13.51 -0.59
CA VAL A 207 -4.27 13.06 -1.87
C VAL A 207 -2.73 13.16 -1.92
N ASP A 208 -2.10 13.85 -0.95
CA ASP A 208 -0.65 14.11 -0.93
C ASP A 208 0.16 13.23 0.04
N ASP A 209 -0.48 12.29 0.74
CA ASP A 209 0.23 11.39 1.66
C ASP A 209 0.97 10.28 0.91
N ALA A 210 1.96 9.67 1.59
CA ALA A 210 2.89 8.71 0.98
C ALA A 210 2.14 7.68 0.12
N PRO A 211 2.38 7.62 -1.21
CA PRO A 211 1.59 6.77 -2.08
C PRO A 211 1.74 5.32 -1.65
N ASN A 212 0.60 4.64 -1.50
CA ASN A 212 0.56 3.21 -1.24
C ASN A 212 1.21 2.47 -2.42
N ARG A 213 2.52 2.23 -2.34
CA ARG A 213 3.31 1.60 -3.41
C ARG A 213 3.20 0.09 -3.44
N SER A 214 2.23 -0.49 -2.73
CA SER A 214 1.68 -1.79 -3.11
C SER A 214 0.89 -1.65 -4.43
N ILE A 215 1.40 -0.95 -5.42
CA ILE A 215 0.82 -0.84 -6.76
C ILE A 215 2.04 -0.71 -7.66
N ARG A 216 2.56 -1.86 -8.10
CA ARG A 216 3.50 -1.99 -9.20
C ARG A 216 3.15 -3.24 -9.98
#